data_AF-A0A933Y025-F1
#
_entry.id   AF-A0A933Y025-F1
#
_cell.length_a   1.000
_cell.length_b   1.000
_cell.length_c   1.000
_cell.angle_alpha   90.00
_cell.angle_beta   90.00
_cell.angle_gamma   90.00
#
_symmetry.space_group_name_H-M   'P 1'
#
loop_
_entity.id
_entity.type
_entity.pdbx_description
1 polymer ?
#
loop_
_entity_poly.entity_id
_entity_poly.type
_entity_poly.pdbx_seq_one_letter_code
_entity_poly.pdbx_strand_id
1 'polypeptide(L)'
;GNVVRGVPLSADGWFSLPLFASFSPRGELGILDWYTVLIGATALAVLAHHGALFLVWKTDGEVRARSLVAAARTWPWVVVLVGAATLATSFVAPAHFRALAERPLAIAATALAGAGLATSFVARRRGRELTAFLGSAAFVLGLLAATAASLYPIWLRSSLDPSSSLTAKEHAAAPAALRAGLAWWPVGLALAIGYAALLFRMHRGKAQAAAEGEGY
;
A
#
# COMPACT_ATOMS: atom_id res chain seq x y z
N GLY A 1 -2.67 9.68 0.21
CA GLY A 1 -3.12 10.99 0.71
C GLY A 1 -3.49 11.89 -0.44
N ASN A 2 -2.52 12.63 -0.98
CA ASN A 2 -2.74 13.65 -2.02
C ASN A 2 -3.52 13.14 -3.24
N VAL A 3 -3.18 11.97 -3.79
CA VAL A 3 -3.90 11.40 -4.94
C VAL A 3 -5.40 11.17 -4.65
N VAL A 4 -5.73 10.69 -3.45
CA VAL A 4 -7.12 10.42 -3.05
C VAL A 4 -7.89 11.71 -2.77
N ARG A 5 -7.23 12.66 -2.11
CA ARG A 5 -7.77 13.99 -1.80
C ARG A 5 -7.96 14.86 -3.06
N GLY A 6 -7.07 14.68 -4.04
CA GLY A 6 -6.91 15.56 -5.19
C GLY A 6 -5.83 16.61 -4.96
N VAL A 7 -5.33 17.16 -6.07
CA VAL A 7 -4.32 18.23 -6.10
C VAL A 7 -4.85 19.40 -6.93
N PRO A 8 -4.37 20.64 -6.74
CA PRO A 8 -4.86 21.81 -7.45
C PRO A 8 -4.34 21.84 -8.89
N LEU A 9 -4.88 20.96 -9.71
CA LEU A 9 -4.49 20.74 -11.10
C LEU A 9 -5.19 21.74 -12.02
N SER A 10 -4.41 22.50 -12.77
CA SER A 10 -4.87 23.43 -13.78
C SER A 10 -5.23 22.72 -15.10
N ALA A 11 -5.86 23.46 -16.02
CA ALA A 11 -6.38 22.91 -17.28
C ALA A 11 -5.28 22.39 -18.23
N ASP A 12 -4.05 22.87 -18.08
CA ASP A 12 -2.84 22.44 -18.79
C ASP A 12 -2.17 21.19 -18.16
N GLY A 13 -2.77 20.62 -17.12
CA GLY A 13 -2.29 19.38 -16.48
C GLY A 13 -1.13 19.56 -15.49
N TRP A 14 -0.79 20.81 -15.17
CA TRP A 14 0.24 21.13 -14.17
C TRP A 14 -0.39 21.47 -12.82
N PHE A 15 0.38 21.32 -11.74
CA PHE A 15 -0.02 21.80 -10.42
C PHE A 15 1.21 22.21 -9.61
N SER A 16 1.01 23.11 -8.66
CA SER A 16 2.00 23.45 -7.65
C SER A 16 1.39 23.22 -6.27
N LEU A 17 2.13 22.53 -5.41
CA LEU A 17 1.77 22.33 -4.01
C LEU A 17 3.00 22.64 -3.15
N PRO A 18 2.94 23.66 -2.27
CA PRO A 18 4.00 23.85 -1.29
C PRO A 18 4.01 22.69 -0.30
N LEU A 19 5.16 22.42 0.33
CA LEU A 19 5.25 21.35 1.33
C LEU A 19 4.23 21.56 2.47
N PHE A 20 4.10 22.81 2.92
CA PHE A 20 3.14 23.27 3.91
C PHE A 20 2.38 24.50 3.39
N ALA A 21 1.05 24.52 3.55
CA ALA A 21 0.22 25.71 3.33
C ALA A 21 -0.76 25.86 4.50
N SER A 22 -1.89 25.14 4.45
CA SER A 22 -2.76 24.91 5.59
C SER A 22 -2.63 23.47 6.08
N PHE A 23 -2.88 23.23 7.36
CA PHE A 23 -2.97 21.86 7.90
C PHE A 23 -4.37 21.25 7.69
N SER A 24 -5.10 21.71 6.67
CA SER A 24 -6.45 21.28 6.31
C SER A 24 -6.44 20.59 4.95
N PRO A 25 -7.19 19.48 4.76
CA PRO A 25 -7.34 18.81 3.47
C PRO A 25 -8.31 19.55 2.53
N ARG A 26 -8.78 20.74 2.90
CA ARG A 26 -9.71 21.60 2.16
C ARG A 26 -9.21 23.04 2.17
N GLY A 27 -9.57 23.81 1.15
CA GLY A 27 -9.13 25.19 1.00
C GLY A 27 -7.76 25.27 0.34
N GLU A 28 -6.86 26.07 0.90
CA GLU A 28 -5.48 26.17 0.42
C GLU A 28 -4.68 24.90 0.78
N LEU A 29 -4.22 24.18 -0.24
CA LEU A 29 -3.68 22.83 -0.08
C LEU A 29 -2.15 22.85 0.01
N GLY A 30 -1.60 22.13 0.99
CA GLY A 30 -0.20 21.73 1.02
C GLY A 30 -0.02 20.26 0.62
N ILE A 31 1.23 19.82 0.43
CA ILE A 31 1.56 18.39 0.33
C ILE A 31 1.27 17.68 1.66
N LEU A 32 1.51 18.38 2.78
CA LEU A 32 1.28 17.90 4.13
C LEU A 32 0.10 18.64 4.78
N ASP A 33 -0.97 17.90 5.03
CA ASP A 33 -2.12 18.25 5.87
C ASP A 33 -2.42 17.10 6.85
N TRP A 34 -3.38 17.26 7.77
CA TRP A 34 -3.68 16.22 8.76
C TRP A 34 -4.07 14.88 8.13
N TYR A 35 -4.74 14.90 6.96
CA TYR A 35 -5.19 13.70 6.27
C TYR A 35 -4.02 13.01 5.58
N THR A 36 -3.16 13.74 4.86
CA THR A 36 -2.01 13.14 4.18
C THR A 36 -0.99 12.60 5.17
N VAL A 37 -0.80 13.28 6.31
CA VAL A 37 0.03 12.80 7.42
C VAL A 37 -0.56 11.53 8.03
N LEU A 38 -1.88 11.48 8.26
CA LEU A 38 -2.54 10.27 8.73
C LEU A 38 -2.33 9.11 7.76
N ILE A 39 -2.54 9.29 6.46
CA ILE A 39 -2.29 8.24 5.46
C ILE A 39 -0.81 7.80 5.46
N GLY A 40 0.12 8.72 5.60
CA GLY A 40 1.56 8.42 5.72
C GLY A 40 1.88 7.60 6.97
N ALA A 41 1.32 7.98 8.13
CA ALA A 41 1.46 7.23 9.38
C ALA A 41 0.84 5.83 9.28
N THR A 42 -0.32 5.70 8.64
CA THR A 42 -0.95 4.40 8.35
C THR A 42 -0.02 3.54 7.49
N ALA A 43 0.53 4.09 6.40
CA ALA A 43 1.46 3.35 5.54
C ALA A 43 2.71 2.90 6.32
N LEU A 44 3.29 3.78 7.15
CA LEU A 44 4.41 3.44 8.01
C LEU A 44 4.09 2.28 8.96
N ALA A 45 2.96 2.34 9.67
CA ALA A 45 2.55 1.29 10.60
C ALA A 45 2.31 -0.06 9.88
N VAL A 46 1.65 -0.03 8.71
CA VAL A 46 1.40 -1.21 7.89
C VAL A 46 2.70 -1.84 7.40
N LEU A 47 3.64 -1.04 6.88
CA LEU A 47 4.92 -1.52 6.39
C LEU A 47 5.83 -2.01 7.54
N ALA A 48 5.82 -1.33 8.68
CA ALA A 48 6.54 -1.77 9.87
C ALA A 48 6.02 -3.13 10.38
N HIS A 49 4.69 -3.32 10.40
CA HIS A 49 4.08 -4.59 10.76
C HIS A 49 4.41 -5.71 9.76
N HIS A 50 4.28 -5.42 8.46
CA HIS A 50 4.62 -6.35 7.38
C HIS A 50 6.09 -6.78 7.44
N GLY A 51 7.01 -5.82 7.62
CA GLY A 51 8.43 -6.07 7.79
C GLY A 51 8.74 -6.87 9.06
N ALA A 52 8.07 -6.60 10.17
CA ALA A 52 8.24 -7.40 11.39
C ALA A 52 7.84 -8.87 11.17
N LEU A 53 6.73 -9.13 10.48
CA LEU A 53 6.31 -10.50 10.14
C LEU A 53 7.27 -11.19 9.17
N PHE A 54 7.82 -10.46 8.20
CA PHE A 54 8.88 -10.98 7.34
C PHE A 54 10.10 -11.41 8.15
N LEU A 55 10.56 -10.57 9.08
CA LEU A 55 11.69 -10.89 9.96
C LEU A 55 11.39 -12.09 10.87
N VAL A 56 10.17 -12.19 11.42
CA VAL A 56 9.77 -13.37 12.21
C VAL A 56 9.91 -14.65 11.39
N TRP A 57 9.52 -14.63 10.12
CA TRP A 57 9.61 -15.79 9.22
C TRP A 57 11.06 -16.09 8.79
N LYS A 58 11.88 -15.05 8.57
CA LYS A 58 13.20 -15.18 7.95
C LYS A 58 14.39 -15.16 8.88
N THR A 59 14.22 -14.83 10.15
CA THR A 59 15.32 -14.79 11.13
C THR A 59 15.09 -15.78 12.26
N ASP A 60 16.15 -16.14 12.98
CA ASP A 60 16.09 -16.93 14.21
C ASP A 60 16.71 -16.18 15.41
N GLY A 61 16.62 -16.77 16.60
CA GLY A 61 17.26 -16.25 17.82
C GLY A 61 16.71 -14.90 18.29
N GLU A 62 17.58 -14.02 18.77
CA GLU A 62 17.20 -12.74 19.37
C GLU A 62 16.48 -11.80 18.39
N VAL A 63 16.92 -11.76 17.13
CA VAL A 63 16.28 -10.93 16.10
C VAL A 63 14.83 -11.35 15.94
N ARG A 64 14.58 -12.66 15.81
CA ARG A 64 13.23 -13.20 15.72
C ARG A 64 12.40 -12.87 16.96
N ALA A 65 12.97 -13.01 18.16
CA ALA A 65 12.27 -12.70 19.41
C ALA A 65 11.84 -11.22 19.47
N ARG A 66 12.73 -10.30 19.11
CA ARG A 66 12.41 -8.86 19.02
C ARG A 66 11.36 -8.58 17.94
N SER A 67 11.45 -9.24 16.79
CA SER A 67 10.47 -9.10 15.70
C SER A 67 9.08 -9.63 16.07
N LEU A 68 8.98 -10.69 16.89
CA LEU A 68 7.68 -11.15 17.44
C LEU A 68 7.03 -10.08 18.30
N VAL A 69 7.81 -9.44 19.19
CA VAL A 69 7.33 -8.32 20.02
C VAL A 69 6.94 -7.12 19.16
N ALA A 70 7.76 -6.76 18.18
CA ALA A 70 7.46 -5.68 17.25
C ALA A 70 6.17 -5.95 16.45
N ALA A 71 5.99 -7.16 15.92
CA ALA A 71 4.78 -7.57 15.21
C ALA A 71 3.53 -7.49 16.12
N ALA A 72 3.67 -7.86 17.39
CA ALA A 72 2.58 -7.75 18.36
C ALA A 72 2.23 -6.28 18.69
N ARG A 73 3.25 -5.42 18.87
CA ARG A 73 3.08 -4.00 19.22
C ARG A 73 2.55 -3.16 18.06
N THR A 74 2.97 -3.46 16.83
CA THR A 74 2.53 -2.73 15.63
C THR A 74 1.10 -3.08 15.20
N TRP A 75 0.62 -4.28 15.51
CA TRP A 75 -0.72 -4.74 15.14
C TRP A 75 -1.87 -3.78 15.55
N PRO A 76 -2.00 -3.36 16.83
CA PRO A 76 -3.07 -2.44 17.23
C PRO A 76 -2.97 -1.10 16.49
N TRP A 77 -1.75 -0.60 16.23
CA TRP A 77 -1.55 0.62 15.44
C TRP A 77 -2.05 0.46 14.00
N VAL A 78 -1.81 -0.68 13.37
CA VAL A 78 -2.37 -0.98 12.04
C VAL A 78 -3.90 -0.89 12.08
N VAL A 79 -4.55 -1.55 13.03
CA VAL A 79 -6.02 -1.55 13.13
C VAL A 79 -6.56 -0.13 13.35
N VAL A 80 -5.99 0.60 14.32
CA VAL A 80 -6.43 1.96 14.66
C VAL A 80 -6.20 2.92 13.50
N LEU A 81 -4.99 2.94 12.92
CA LEU A 81 -4.64 3.89 11.85
C LEU A 81 -5.34 3.57 10.53
N VAL A 82 -5.60 2.29 10.23
CA VAL A 82 -6.39 1.91 9.04
C VAL A 82 -7.85 2.30 9.23
N GLY A 83 -8.42 2.06 10.42
CA GLY A 83 -9.77 2.50 10.75
C GLY A 83 -9.92 4.03 10.70
N ALA A 84 -8.99 4.76 11.32
CA ALA A 84 -8.93 6.21 11.29
C ALA A 84 -8.74 6.74 9.86
N ALA A 85 -7.85 6.16 9.06
CA ALA A 85 -7.65 6.54 7.66
C ALA A 85 -8.90 6.30 6.81
N THR A 86 -9.61 5.19 7.04
CA THR A 86 -10.86 4.86 6.34
C THR A 86 -11.93 5.89 6.67
N LEU A 87 -12.12 6.19 7.97
CA LEU A 87 -13.05 7.20 8.44
C LEU A 87 -12.69 8.60 7.92
N ALA A 88 -11.42 9.00 8.00
CA ALA A 88 -10.96 10.28 7.46
C ALA A 88 -11.20 10.39 5.96
N THR A 89 -10.96 9.31 5.21
CA THR A 89 -11.21 9.27 3.76
C THR A 89 -12.69 9.44 3.44
N SER A 90 -13.61 9.01 4.31
CA SER A 90 -15.05 9.16 4.04
C SER A 90 -15.50 10.63 4.12
N PHE A 91 -14.82 11.44 4.93
CA PHE A 91 -15.03 12.89 5.01
C PHE A 91 -14.30 13.68 3.93
N VAL A 92 -13.09 13.27 3.55
CA VAL A 92 -12.24 13.99 2.60
C VAL A 92 -12.60 13.65 1.15
N ALA A 93 -12.86 12.38 0.86
CA ALA A 93 -13.15 11.87 -0.48
C ALA A 93 -14.35 10.90 -0.47
N PRO A 94 -15.57 11.36 -0.14
CA PRO A 94 -16.76 10.49 -0.03
C PRO A 94 -17.08 9.73 -1.32
N ALA A 95 -16.75 10.30 -2.49
CA ALA A 95 -16.90 9.64 -3.78
C ALA A 95 -16.10 8.33 -3.89
N HIS A 96 -15.00 8.20 -3.14
CA HIS A 96 -14.18 6.99 -3.11
C HIS A 96 -14.97 5.77 -2.63
N PHE A 97 -15.77 5.91 -1.57
CA PHE A 97 -16.57 4.80 -1.03
C PHE A 97 -17.77 4.45 -1.90
N ARG A 98 -18.37 5.43 -2.58
CA ARG A 98 -19.41 5.15 -3.59
C ARG A 98 -18.85 4.31 -4.74
N ALA A 99 -17.71 4.73 -5.29
CA ALA A 99 -17.01 3.99 -6.33
C ALA A 99 -16.60 2.58 -5.87
N LEU A 100 -16.17 2.43 -4.62
CA LEU A 100 -15.85 1.12 -4.04
C LEU A 100 -17.08 0.19 -4.07
N ALA A 101 -18.25 0.68 -3.65
CA ALA A 101 -19.48 -0.10 -3.59
C ALA A 101 -20.04 -0.48 -4.97
N GLU A 102 -19.72 0.31 -6.01
CA GLU A 102 -20.23 0.08 -7.38
C GLU A 102 -19.31 -0.82 -8.21
N ARG A 103 -18.10 -1.14 -7.73
CA ARG A 103 -17.06 -1.78 -8.56
C ARG A 103 -16.67 -3.16 -8.04
N PRO A 104 -16.93 -4.22 -8.82
CA PRO A 104 -16.61 -5.59 -8.41
C PRO A 104 -15.14 -5.79 -8.01
N LEU A 105 -14.21 -5.20 -8.78
CA LEU A 105 -12.78 -5.29 -8.48
C LEU A 105 -12.42 -4.59 -7.15
N ALA A 106 -13.02 -3.44 -6.86
CA ALA A 106 -12.77 -2.71 -5.61
C ALA A 106 -13.32 -3.47 -4.41
N ILE A 107 -14.51 -4.08 -4.54
CA ILE A 107 -15.10 -4.96 -3.53
C ILE A 107 -14.20 -6.18 -3.29
N ALA A 108 -13.79 -6.88 -4.35
CA ALA A 108 -12.93 -8.05 -4.25
C ALA A 108 -11.58 -7.72 -3.59
N ALA A 109 -10.97 -6.60 -3.96
CA ALA A 109 -9.72 -6.13 -3.36
C ALA A 109 -9.89 -5.72 -1.88
N THR A 110 -11.02 -5.11 -1.53
CA THR A 110 -11.35 -4.77 -0.13
C THR A 110 -11.57 -6.04 0.70
N ALA A 111 -12.25 -7.05 0.13
CA ALA A 111 -12.41 -8.36 0.76
C ALA A 111 -11.05 -9.06 0.96
N LEU A 112 -10.17 -9.00 -0.05
CA LEU A 112 -8.79 -9.49 0.06
C LEU A 112 -8.03 -8.78 1.18
N ALA A 113 -8.19 -7.46 1.31
CA ALA A 113 -7.58 -6.70 2.40
C ALA A 113 -8.07 -7.21 3.77
N GLY A 114 -9.39 -7.28 3.97
CA GLY A 114 -9.99 -7.78 5.21
C GLY A 114 -9.57 -9.21 5.55
N ALA A 115 -9.61 -10.11 4.57
CA ALA A 115 -9.20 -11.50 4.72
C ALA A 115 -7.70 -11.64 5.02
N GLY A 116 -6.86 -10.85 4.35
CA GLY A 116 -5.41 -10.79 4.59
C GLY A 116 -5.08 -10.32 6.00
N LEU A 117 -5.76 -9.27 6.48
CA LEU A 117 -5.61 -8.74 7.83
C LEU A 117 -6.00 -9.80 8.87
N ALA A 118 -7.17 -10.42 8.72
CA ALA A 118 -7.64 -11.49 9.61
C ALA A 118 -6.68 -12.70 9.60
N THR A 119 -6.24 -13.12 8.42
CA THR A 119 -5.29 -14.22 8.27
C THR A 119 -3.96 -13.91 8.95
N SER A 120 -3.43 -12.70 8.77
CA SER A 120 -2.20 -12.23 9.42
C SER A 120 -2.30 -12.38 10.94
N PHE A 121 -3.40 -11.89 11.53
CA PHE A 121 -3.63 -11.94 12.96
C PHE A 121 -3.73 -13.37 13.50
N VAL A 122 -4.58 -14.20 12.89
CA VAL A 122 -4.82 -15.58 13.33
C VAL A 122 -3.56 -16.43 13.16
N ALA A 123 -2.88 -16.32 12.02
CA ALA A 123 -1.67 -17.06 11.75
C ALA A 123 -0.53 -16.67 12.71
N ARG A 124 -0.36 -15.37 13.01
CA ARG A 124 0.61 -14.89 14.00
C ARG A 124 0.33 -15.50 15.38
N ARG A 125 -0.93 -15.49 15.83
CA ARG A 125 -1.32 -16.10 17.12
C ARG A 125 -1.10 -17.61 17.16
N ARG A 126 -1.22 -18.29 16.01
CA ARG A 126 -0.99 -19.74 15.87
C ARG A 126 0.47 -20.10 15.56
N GLY A 127 1.40 -19.14 15.56
CA GLY A 127 2.81 -19.39 15.23
C GLY A 127 3.08 -19.78 13.77
N ARG A 128 2.12 -19.59 12.86
CA ARG A 128 2.26 -19.89 11.43
C ARG A 128 2.90 -18.72 10.69
N GLU A 129 4.22 -18.59 10.81
CA GLU A 129 4.98 -17.40 10.39
C GLU A 129 4.80 -17.04 8.91
N LEU A 130 4.98 -18.00 8.00
CA LEU A 130 4.79 -17.77 6.56
C LEU A 130 3.35 -17.34 6.24
N THR A 131 2.36 -18.00 6.84
CA THR A 131 0.95 -17.65 6.62
C THR A 131 0.63 -16.26 7.16
N ALA A 132 1.25 -15.85 8.27
CA ALA A 132 1.10 -14.50 8.80
C ALA A 132 1.68 -13.45 7.85
N PHE A 133 2.90 -13.70 7.35
CA PHE A 133 3.53 -12.84 6.35
C PHE A 133 2.70 -12.74 5.06
N LEU A 134 2.27 -13.86 4.48
CA LEU A 134 1.42 -13.86 3.28
C LEU A 134 0.07 -13.17 3.50
N GLY A 135 -0.55 -13.34 4.68
CA GLY A 135 -1.75 -12.60 5.05
C GLY A 135 -1.52 -11.09 5.07
N SER A 136 -0.41 -10.63 5.66
CA SER A 136 -0.06 -9.21 5.63
C SER A 136 0.27 -8.68 4.23
N ALA A 137 0.88 -9.50 3.36
CA ALA A 137 1.11 -9.15 1.96
C ALA A 137 -0.22 -9.01 1.20
N ALA A 138 -1.16 -9.95 1.40
CA ALA A 138 -2.51 -9.88 0.83
C ALA A 138 -3.27 -8.65 1.35
N PHE A 139 -3.07 -8.27 2.62
CA PHE A 139 -3.64 -7.04 3.18
C PHE A 139 -3.14 -5.79 2.46
N VAL A 140 -1.82 -5.64 2.29
CA VAL A 140 -1.20 -4.52 1.57
C VAL A 140 -1.67 -4.47 0.11
N LEU A 141 -1.62 -5.61 -0.58
CA LEU A 141 -2.08 -5.72 -1.96
C LEU A 141 -3.55 -5.33 -2.10
N GLY A 142 -4.42 -5.85 -1.23
CA GLY A 142 -5.84 -5.56 -1.21
C GLY A 142 -6.14 -4.07 -1.00
N LEU A 143 -5.44 -3.41 -0.06
CA LEU A 143 -5.58 -1.97 0.19
C LEU A 143 -5.20 -1.13 -1.03
N LEU A 144 -4.06 -1.43 -1.65
CA LEU A 144 -3.58 -0.72 -2.85
C LEU A 144 -4.51 -0.95 -4.04
N ALA A 145 -4.89 -2.21 -4.28
CA ALA A 145 -5.78 -2.59 -5.38
C ALA A 145 -7.18 -2.01 -5.19
N ALA A 146 -7.74 -2.01 -3.98
CA ALA A 146 -9.05 -1.42 -3.70
C ALA A 146 -9.01 0.09 -3.95
N THR A 147 -7.95 0.77 -3.50
CA THR A 147 -7.78 2.20 -3.72
C THR A 147 -7.69 2.52 -5.22
N ALA A 148 -6.83 1.80 -5.95
CA ALA A 148 -6.65 1.99 -7.39
C ALA A 148 -7.94 1.68 -8.17
N ALA A 149 -8.60 0.57 -7.85
CA ALA A 149 -9.86 0.16 -8.47
C ALA A 149 -11.00 1.14 -8.19
N SER A 150 -11.02 1.80 -7.04
CA SER A 150 -11.98 2.86 -6.71
C SER A 150 -11.67 4.19 -7.39
N LEU A 151 -10.39 4.50 -7.65
CA LEU A 151 -9.98 5.75 -8.30
C LEU A 151 -10.14 5.74 -9.82
N TYR A 152 -9.94 4.58 -10.47
CA TYR A 152 -10.09 4.43 -11.93
C TYR A 152 -11.41 5.07 -12.45
N PRO A 153 -11.53 5.60 -13.67
CA PRO A 153 -10.47 5.91 -14.61
C PRO A 153 -9.66 7.15 -14.23
N ILE A 154 -9.92 7.82 -13.10
CA ILE A 154 -9.21 9.04 -12.69
C ILE A 154 -7.92 8.65 -11.98
N TRP A 155 -6.77 9.06 -12.51
CA TRP A 155 -5.46 8.78 -11.92
C TRP A 155 -5.04 9.88 -10.96
N LEU A 156 -5.36 11.13 -11.31
CA LEU A 156 -5.08 12.30 -10.48
C LEU A 156 -6.28 13.26 -10.55
N ARG A 157 -7.00 13.38 -9.43
CA ARG A 157 -8.16 14.25 -9.30
C ARG A 157 -7.71 15.71 -9.16
N SER A 158 -8.34 16.60 -9.92
CA SER A 158 -8.23 18.05 -9.66
C SER A 158 -9.13 18.47 -8.50
N SER A 159 -8.59 19.28 -7.60
CA SER A 159 -9.36 19.94 -6.53
C SER A 159 -9.89 21.33 -6.94
N LEU A 160 -9.45 21.88 -8.07
CA LEU A 160 -9.90 23.19 -8.58
C LEU A 160 -11.16 23.02 -9.43
N ASP A 161 -11.10 22.13 -10.42
CA ASP A 161 -12.21 21.80 -11.30
C ASP A 161 -12.18 20.30 -11.63
N PRO A 162 -13.21 19.52 -11.27
CA PRO A 162 -13.30 18.10 -11.62
C PRO A 162 -13.07 17.79 -13.11
N SER A 163 -13.42 18.70 -14.03
CA SER A 163 -13.24 18.52 -15.48
C SER A 163 -11.77 18.43 -15.91
N SER A 164 -10.87 19.07 -15.16
CA SER A 164 -9.43 19.07 -15.39
C SER A 164 -8.71 17.84 -14.81
N SER A 165 -9.44 16.84 -14.31
CA SER A 165 -8.82 15.64 -13.72
C SER A 165 -8.10 14.77 -14.76
N LEU A 166 -6.93 14.24 -14.44
CA LEU A 166 -6.21 13.34 -15.35
C LEU A 166 -6.86 11.96 -15.38
N THR A 167 -7.39 11.60 -16.54
CA THR A 167 -7.99 10.29 -16.77
C THR A 167 -7.07 9.35 -17.54
N ALA A 168 -7.23 8.05 -17.28
CA ALA A 168 -6.48 6.97 -17.92
C ALA A 168 -6.58 6.99 -19.45
N LYS A 169 -7.68 7.51 -20.00
CA LYS A 169 -7.97 7.47 -21.45
C LYS A 169 -7.34 8.65 -22.18
N GLU A 170 -7.43 9.84 -21.60
CA GLU A 170 -6.96 11.08 -22.23
C GLU A 170 -5.45 11.25 -22.10
N HIS A 171 -4.87 10.73 -21.01
CA HIS A 171 -3.45 10.91 -20.69
C HIS A 171 -2.65 9.60 -20.82
N ALA A 172 -3.15 8.69 -21.66
CA ALA A 172 -2.45 7.44 -21.97
C ALA A 172 -1.24 7.70 -22.88
N ALA A 173 -0.23 6.83 -22.80
CA ALA A 173 0.83 6.81 -23.80
C ALA A 173 0.27 6.48 -25.19
N ALA A 174 1.02 6.83 -26.25
CA ALA A 174 0.64 6.52 -27.62
C ALA A 174 0.33 5.01 -27.81
N PRO A 175 -0.63 4.63 -28.67
CA PRO A 175 -1.04 3.23 -28.83
C PRO A 175 0.11 2.27 -29.14
N ALA A 176 1.11 2.70 -29.92
CA ALA A 176 2.29 1.91 -30.21
C ALA A 176 3.12 1.61 -28.95
N ALA A 177 3.33 2.61 -28.08
CA ALA A 177 4.03 2.45 -26.82
C ALA A 177 3.26 1.55 -25.84
N LEU A 178 1.94 1.67 -25.77
CA LEU A 178 1.10 0.79 -24.95
C LEU A 178 1.16 -0.67 -25.41
N ARG A 179 1.11 -0.91 -26.73
CA ARG A 179 1.25 -2.27 -27.29
C ARG A 179 2.62 -2.86 -27.00
N ALA A 180 3.68 -2.09 -27.19
CA ALA A 180 5.04 -2.51 -26.87
C ALA A 180 5.19 -2.82 -25.36
N GLY A 181 4.68 -1.93 -24.51
CA GLY A 181 4.64 -2.12 -23.06
C GLY A 181 3.89 -3.39 -22.68
N LEU A 182 2.68 -3.59 -23.20
CA LEU A 182 1.87 -4.78 -22.93
C LEU A 182 2.53 -6.09 -23.42
N ALA A 183 3.27 -6.05 -24.52
CA ALA A 183 3.99 -7.22 -25.01
C ALA A 183 5.20 -7.58 -24.13
N TRP A 184 5.95 -6.58 -23.67
CA TRP A 184 7.10 -6.81 -22.79
C TRP A 184 6.65 -7.20 -21.38
N TRP A 185 5.64 -6.51 -20.83
CA TRP A 185 5.29 -6.58 -19.41
C TRP A 185 5.16 -8.01 -18.84
N PRO A 186 4.52 -8.99 -19.51
CA PRO A 186 4.48 -10.39 -19.06
C PRO A 186 5.86 -11.04 -18.95
N VAL A 187 6.77 -10.75 -19.89
CA VAL A 187 8.16 -11.23 -19.85
C VAL A 187 8.87 -10.62 -18.63
N GLY A 188 8.63 -9.33 -18.35
CA GLY A 188 9.25 -8.60 -17.24
C GLY A 188 8.79 -9.16 -15.91
N LEU A 189 7.49 -9.38 -15.81
CA LEU A 189 6.89 -10.01 -14.65
C LEU A 189 7.39 -11.45 -14.45
N ALA A 190 7.48 -12.25 -15.53
CA ALA A 190 7.98 -13.61 -15.45
C ALA A 190 9.44 -13.67 -14.96
N LEU A 191 10.30 -12.78 -15.47
CA LEU A 191 11.69 -12.67 -15.01
C LEU A 191 11.78 -12.23 -13.55
N ALA A 192 11.00 -11.22 -13.14
CA ALA A 192 10.99 -10.74 -11.76
C ALA A 192 10.48 -11.81 -10.77
N ILE A 193 9.40 -12.52 -11.12
CA ILE A 193 8.88 -13.63 -10.33
C ILE A 193 9.89 -14.79 -10.29
N GLY A 194 10.49 -15.14 -11.43
CA GLY A 194 11.49 -16.20 -11.52
C GLY A 194 12.71 -15.90 -10.65
N TYR A 195 13.25 -14.67 -10.74
CA TYR A 195 14.34 -14.21 -9.89
C TYR A 195 13.96 -14.25 -8.40
N ALA A 196 12.80 -13.71 -8.02
CA ALA A 196 12.33 -13.76 -6.64
C ALA A 196 12.20 -15.22 -6.15
N ALA A 197 11.61 -16.10 -6.95
CA ALA A 197 11.45 -17.52 -6.60
C ALA A 197 12.81 -18.21 -6.42
N LEU A 198 13.79 -17.94 -7.30
CA LEU A 198 15.15 -18.44 -7.17
C LEU A 198 15.83 -17.91 -5.90
N LEU A 199 15.73 -16.61 -5.62
CA LEU A 199 16.28 -15.98 -4.42
C LEU A 199 15.70 -16.61 -3.15
N PHE A 200 14.37 -16.76 -3.07
CA PHE A 200 13.70 -17.39 -1.94
C PHE A 200 13.99 -18.89 -1.83
N ARG A 201 14.32 -19.56 -2.95
CA ARG A 201 14.74 -20.97 -2.99
C ARG A 201 16.19 -21.14 -2.53
N MET A 202 17.10 -20.25 -2.93
CA MET A 202 18.51 -20.27 -2.52
C MET A 202 18.66 -19.93 -1.04
N HIS A 203 17.94 -18.91 -0.55
CA HIS A 203 17.91 -18.52 0.86
C HIS A 203 16.73 -19.18 1.60
N ARG A 204 16.62 -20.50 1.43
CA ARG A 204 15.68 -21.32 2.21
C ARG A 204 16.21 -21.49 3.63
N GLY A 205 15.31 -21.36 4.60
CA GLY A 205 15.65 -21.39 6.02
C GLY A 205 15.69 -19.98 6.63
N LYS A 206 16.05 -19.95 7.92
CA LYS A 206 16.18 -18.73 8.72
C LYS A 206 17.64 -18.29 8.72
N ALA A 207 17.85 -16.99 8.61
CA ALA A 207 19.15 -16.39 8.87
C ALA A 207 19.50 -16.58 10.35
N GLN A 208 20.65 -17.20 10.60
CA GLN A 208 21.25 -17.33 11.92
C GLN A 208 22.33 -16.26 12.09
N ALA A 209 22.47 -15.74 13.30
CA ALA A 209 23.64 -14.92 13.62
C ALA A 209 24.90 -15.81 13.51
N ALA A 210 26.01 -15.22 13.09
CA ALA A 210 27.29 -15.90 13.19
C ALA A 210 27.54 -16.33 14.65
N ALA A 211 28.14 -17.50 14.84
CA ALA A 211 28.68 -17.87 16.14
C ALA A 211 29.71 -16.80 16.55
N GLU A 212 29.78 -16.47 17.85
CA GLU A 212 30.76 -15.51 18.36
C GLU A 212 32.16 -15.84 17.84
N GLY A 213 32.78 -14.90 17.11
CA GLY A 213 34.10 -15.06 16.51
C GLY A 213 34.14 -15.25 14.98
N GLU A 214 33.01 -15.46 14.31
CA GLU A 214 32.94 -15.59 12.83
C GLU A 214 32.05 -14.51 12.18
N GLY A 215 32.35 -13.24 12.45
CA GLY A 215 31.79 -12.11 11.70
C GLY A 215 32.90 -11.14 11.32
N TYR A 216 32.94 -10.72 10.05
CA TYR A 216 33.79 -9.61 9.59
C TYR A 216 33.50 -8.31 10.36
#